data_AF-A0A529KRE2-F1
#
_entry.id   AF-A0A529KRE2-F1
#
_cell.length_a   1.000
_cell.length_b   1.000
_cell.length_c   1.000
_cell.angle_alpha   90.00
_cell.angle_beta   90.00
_cell.angle_gamma   90.00
#
_symmetry.space_group_name_H-M   'P 1'
#
loop_
_entity.id
_entity.type
_entity.pdbx_description
1 polymer ?
#
loop_
_entity_poly.entity_id
_entity_poly.type
_entity_poly.pdbx_seq_one_letter_code
_entity_poly.pdbx_strand_id
1 'polypeptide(L)'
;MSEEISVAEAYSKGRTVFMGLELLIAPGALVPRPETELLGTTALDVLSQMNLPAPCVVDMCCGAGNLACAIAHYAPTARVWASDLTDGCVQVARRNVAHHGMADRVCVLQGDLFSAFSGLELDGTMDVIVCNPPYIS
;
A
#
# COMPACT_ATOMS: atom_id res chain seq x y z
N MET A 1 -3.44 -1.78 -21.87
CA MET A 1 -1.99 -1.98 -22.00
C MET A 1 -1.36 -0.91 -21.16
N SER A 2 -0.90 -1.26 -19.95
CA SER A 2 -0.12 -0.35 -19.11
C SER A 2 1.12 0.07 -19.88
N GLU A 3 1.37 1.37 -19.98
CA GLU A 3 2.64 1.87 -20.53
C GLU A 3 3.80 1.28 -19.71
N GLU A 4 4.88 0.87 -20.37
CA GLU A 4 6.09 0.47 -19.67
C GLU A 4 6.59 1.65 -18.82
N ILE A 5 6.49 1.52 -17.51
CA ILE A 5 6.98 2.55 -16.58
C ILE A 5 8.51 2.54 -16.60
N SER A 6 9.11 3.58 -17.16
CA SER A 6 10.55 3.83 -17.02
C SER A 6 10.88 4.17 -15.56
N VAL A 7 11.56 3.26 -14.88
CA VAL A 7 12.00 3.43 -13.48
C VAL A 7 12.84 4.69 -13.31
N ALA A 8 13.76 4.94 -14.24
CA ALA A 8 14.64 6.10 -14.21
C ALA A 8 13.85 7.41 -14.34
N GLU A 9 12.81 7.41 -15.18
CA GLU A 9 11.94 8.56 -15.35
C GLU A 9 11.06 8.81 -14.13
N ALA A 10 10.53 7.75 -13.50
CA ALA A 10 9.75 7.86 -12.27
C ALA A 10 10.56 8.50 -11.13
N TYR A 11 11.82 8.09 -10.95
CA TYR A 11 12.71 8.72 -9.97
C TYR A 11 13.06 10.17 -10.35
N SER A 12 13.30 10.45 -11.64
CA SER A 12 13.59 11.81 -12.11
C SER A 12 12.41 12.77 -11.87
N LYS A 13 11.18 12.30 -12.11
CA LYS A 13 9.94 13.06 -11.86
C LYS A 13 9.56 13.09 -10.37
N GLY A 14 10.07 12.17 -9.56
CA GLY A 14 9.69 11.99 -8.15
C GLY A 14 8.26 11.47 -7.95
N ARG A 15 7.63 10.93 -9.01
CA ARG A 15 6.25 10.43 -8.99
C ARG A 15 6.00 9.39 -10.06
N THR A 16 4.98 8.56 -9.85
CA THR A 16 4.44 7.61 -10.83
C THR A 16 2.92 7.46 -10.66
N VAL A 17 2.27 6.67 -11.50
CA VAL A 17 0.87 6.29 -11.36
C VAL A 17 0.76 4.81 -11.00
N PHE A 18 -0.14 4.49 -10.07
CA PHE A 18 -0.51 3.11 -9.71
C PHE A 18 -2.02 3.04 -9.53
N MET A 19 -2.70 2.18 -10.29
CA MET A 19 -4.16 2.06 -10.30
C MET A 19 -4.86 3.43 -10.45
N GLY A 20 -4.35 4.29 -11.35
CA GLY A 20 -4.91 5.63 -11.57
C GLY A 20 -4.59 6.68 -10.49
N LEU A 21 -3.95 6.31 -9.38
CA LEU A 21 -3.47 7.26 -8.37
C LEU A 21 -2.04 7.71 -8.66
N GLU A 22 -1.81 9.02 -8.65
CA GLU A 22 -0.44 9.56 -8.63
C GLU A 22 0.18 9.30 -7.26
N LEU A 23 1.38 8.72 -7.22
CA LEU A 23 2.14 8.44 -6.01
C LEU A 23 3.49 9.13 -6.09
N LEU A 24 3.88 9.74 -4.99
CA LEU A 24 5.24 10.22 -4.73
C LEU A 24 6.19 9.02 -4.66
N ILE A 25 7.36 9.19 -5.24
CA ILE A 25 8.45 8.21 -5.26
C ILE A 25 9.69 8.84 -4.64
N ALA A 26 10.41 8.05 -3.85
CA ALA A 26 11.65 8.46 -3.22
C ALA A 26 12.69 7.33 -3.34
N PRO A 27 14.00 7.66 -3.38
CA PRO A 27 15.05 6.66 -3.30
C PRO A 27 14.84 5.74 -2.10
N GLY A 28 15.00 4.43 -2.30
CA GLY A 28 14.82 3.41 -1.26
C GLY A 28 13.47 2.70 -1.28
N ALA A 29 12.44 3.25 -1.95
CA ALA A 29 11.18 2.55 -2.19
C ALA A 29 11.11 2.06 -3.64
N LEU A 30 10.61 0.84 -3.85
CA LEU A 30 10.42 0.28 -5.18
C LEU A 30 9.38 1.14 -5.95
N VAL A 31 9.68 1.49 -7.20
CA VAL A 31 8.69 2.09 -8.11
C VAL A 31 7.58 1.06 -8.33
N PRO A 32 6.30 1.39 -8.01
CA PRO A 32 5.17 0.52 -8.24
C PRO A 32 5.17 -0.08 -9.64
N ARG A 33 4.93 -1.39 -9.71
CA ARG A 33 4.96 -2.15 -10.96
C ARG A 33 3.54 -2.38 -11.48
N PRO A 34 3.30 -2.31 -12.79
CA PRO A 34 1.99 -2.60 -13.36
C PRO A 34 1.45 -3.98 -12.95
N GLU A 35 2.31 -4.97 -12.79
CA GLU A 35 1.94 -6.32 -12.36
C GLU A 35 1.35 -6.33 -10.94
N THR A 36 1.77 -5.41 -10.07
CA THR A 36 1.21 -5.25 -8.72
C THR A 36 -0.22 -4.70 -8.75
N GLU A 37 -0.67 -4.10 -9.85
CA GLU A 37 -2.07 -3.64 -9.98
C GLU A 37 -3.03 -4.82 -9.96
N LEU A 38 -2.64 -6.00 -10.47
CA LEU A 38 -3.45 -7.22 -10.39
C LEU A 38 -3.73 -7.63 -8.93
N LEU A 39 -2.74 -7.49 -8.04
CA LEU A 39 -2.93 -7.75 -6.61
C LEU A 39 -3.92 -6.74 -6.00
N GLY A 40 -3.80 -5.46 -6.35
CA GLY A 40 -4.71 -4.42 -5.89
C GLY A 40 -6.16 -4.64 -6.36
N THR A 41 -6.37 -4.94 -7.64
CA THR A 41 -7.72 -5.24 -8.16
C THR A 41 -8.30 -6.50 -7.52
N THR A 42 -7.49 -7.55 -7.33
CA THR A 42 -7.94 -8.79 -6.69
C THR A 42 -8.37 -8.54 -5.24
N ALA A 43 -7.62 -7.71 -4.50
CA ALA A 43 -7.99 -7.37 -3.12
C ALA A 43 -9.32 -6.61 -3.06
N LEU A 44 -9.55 -5.67 -3.98
CA LEU A 44 -10.81 -4.94 -4.06
C LEU A 44 -12.00 -5.85 -4.41
N ASP A 45 -11.81 -6.81 -5.32
CA ASP A 45 -12.84 -7.79 -5.66
C ASP A 45 -13.22 -8.65 -4.45
N VAL A 46 -12.22 -9.12 -3.68
CA VAL A 46 -12.44 -9.87 -2.44
C VAL A 46 -13.22 -9.02 -1.42
N LEU A 47 -12.78 -7.78 -1.18
CA LEU A 47 -13.46 -6.86 -0.25
C LEU A 47 -14.91 -6.60 -0.65
N SER A 48 -15.17 -6.43 -1.95
CA SER A 48 -16.53 -6.24 -2.47
C SER A 48 -17.40 -7.48 -2.24
N GLN A 49 -16.85 -8.69 -2.38
CA GLN A 49 -17.59 -9.93 -2.16
C GLN A 49 -17.91 -10.16 -0.68
N MET A 50 -17.03 -9.74 0.23
CA MET A 50 -17.28 -9.83 1.68
C MET A 50 -18.42 -8.90 2.13
N ASN A 51 -18.67 -7.80 1.40
CA ASN A 51 -19.75 -6.85 1.65
C ASN A 51 -19.79 -6.35 3.11
N LEU A 52 -18.62 -6.10 3.69
CA LEU A 52 -18.48 -5.60 5.05
C LEU A 52 -18.65 -4.08 5.10
N PRO A 53 -19.30 -3.53 6.14
CA PRO A 53 -19.51 -2.09 6.24
C PRO A 53 -18.20 -1.30 6.47
N ALA A 54 -17.21 -1.90 7.13
CA ALA A 54 -15.92 -1.28 7.44
C ALA A 54 -14.80 -2.32 7.51
N PRO A 55 -14.33 -2.84 6.35
CA PRO A 55 -13.33 -3.89 6.32
C PRO A 55 -11.96 -3.40 6.82
N CYS A 56 -11.21 -4.31 7.43
CA CYS A 56 -9.88 -4.06 7.96
C CYS A 56 -8.82 -4.81 7.13
N VAL A 57 -7.83 -4.07 6.60
CA VAL A 57 -6.86 -4.59 5.63
C VAL A 57 -5.44 -4.37 6.12
N VAL A 58 -4.57 -5.35 5.93
CA VAL A 58 -3.13 -5.18 6.12
C VAL A 58 -2.44 -5.10 4.75
N ASP A 59 -1.57 -4.10 4.57
CA ASP A 59 -0.61 -4.00 3.47
C ASP A 59 0.81 -4.27 4.02
N MET A 60 1.28 -5.50 3.83
CA MET A 60 2.56 -5.97 4.34
C MET A 60 3.67 -5.72 3.30
N CYS A 61 4.82 -5.22 3.74
CA CYS A 61 5.92 -4.78 2.87
C CYS A 61 5.44 -3.66 1.91
N CYS A 62 4.84 -2.61 2.48
CA CYS A 62 4.03 -1.65 1.74
C CYS A 62 4.83 -0.76 0.76
N GLY A 63 6.16 -0.69 0.88
CA GLY A 63 7.00 0.12 0.01
C GLY A 63 6.56 1.59 -0.01
N ALA A 64 6.16 2.10 -1.19
CA ALA A 64 5.63 3.45 -1.34
C ALA A 64 4.18 3.63 -0.87
N GLY A 65 3.57 2.59 -0.29
CA GLY A 65 2.18 2.56 0.15
C GLY A 65 1.19 2.43 -1.02
N ASN A 66 1.61 1.89 -2.17
CA ASN A 66 0.80 1.90 -3.38
C ASN A 66 -0.46 1.04 -3.26
N LEU A 67 -0.37 -0.15 -2.64
CA LEU A 67 -1.54 -0.98 -2.35
C LEU A 67 -2.41 -0.33 -1.26
N ALA A 68 -1.82 0.11 -0.14
CA ALA A 68 -2.56 0.76 0.93
C ALA A 68 -3.36 1.99 0.44
N CYS A 69 -2.75 2.88 -0.34
CA CYS A 69 -3.41 4.07 -0.88
C CYS A 69 -4.49 3.70 -1.91
N ALA A 70 -4.22 2.74 -2.81
CA ALA A 70 -5.21 2.32 -3.80
C ALA A 70 -6.42 1.64 -3.16
N ILE A 71 -6.19 0.73 -2.20
CA ILE A 71 -7.27 0.06 -1.46
C ILE A 71 -8.10 1.10 -0.71
N ALA A 72 -7.47 2.02 0.03
CA ALA A 72 -8.19 3.09 0.71
C ALA A 72 -8.96 3.97 -0.29
N HIS A 73 -8.39 4.32 -1.44
CA HIS A 73 -9.07 5.13 -2.44
C HIS A 73 -10.36 4.47 -2.96
N TYR A 74 -10.28 3.21 -3.36
CA TYR A 74 -11.39 2.50 -4.00
C TYR A 74 -12.37 1.86 -3.00
N ALA A 75 -11.93 1.59 -1.77
CA ALA A 75 -12.77 1.15 -0.66
C ALA A 75 -12.78 2.24 0.45
N PRO A 76 -13.64 3.28 0.33
CA PRO A 76 -13.61 4.45 1.21
C PRO A 76 -13.92 4.13 2.69
N THR A 77 -14.62 3.03 2.95
CA THR A 77 -14.93 2.57 4.32
C THR A 77 -13.86 1.64 4.91
N ALA A 78 -12.87 1.21 4.11
CA ALA A 78 -11.81 0.36 4.59
C ALA A 78 -10.86 1.10 5.53
N ARG A 79 -10.42 0.42 6.58
CA ARG A 79 -9.28 0.81 7.40
C ARG A 79 -8.07 -0.03 7.00
N VAL A 80 -6.94 0.61 6.76
CA VAL A 80 -5.74 -0.05 6.26
C VAL A 80 -4.58 0.15 7.23
N TRP A 81 -3.91 -0.95 7.57
CA TRP A 81 -2.67 -0.98 8.34
C TRP A 81 -1.54 -1.41 7.41
N ALA A 82 -0.65 -0.48 7.10
CA ALA A 82 0.50 -0.72 6.25
C ALA A 82 1.77 -0.85 7.11
N SER A 83 2.67 -1.75 6.71
CA SER A 83 3.99 -1.84 7.36
C SER A 83 5.11 -2.08 6.36
N ASP A 84 6.28 -1.55 6.69
CA ASP A 84 7.52 -1.85 6.00
C ASP A 84 8.70 -1.83 6.99
N LEU A 85 9.74 -2.61 6.70
CA LEU A 85 10.96 -2.64 7.50
C LEU A 85 11.81 -1.37 7.29
N THR A 86 11.78 -0.84 6.07
CA THR A 86 12.70 0.21 5.61
C THR A 86 12.13 1.60 5.93
N ASP A 87 12.89 2.40 6.70
CA ASP A 87 12.49 3.77 7.09
C ASP A 87 12.13 4.64 5.87
N GLY A 88 12.92 4.58 4.79
CA GLY A 88 12.65 5.31 3.54
C GLY A 88 11.29 4.96 2.93
N CYS A 89 10.91 3.67 2.91
CA CYS A 89 9.59 3.21 2.46
C CYS A 89 8.47 3.78 3.34
N VAL A 90 8.60 3.64 4.66
CA VAL A 90 7.61 4.14 5.62
C VAL A 90 7.40 5.65 5.47
N GLN A 91 8.48 6.42 5.29
CA GLN A 91 8.39 7.86 5.09
C GLN A 91 7.63 8.24 3.82
N VAL A 92 7.95 7.61 2.68
CA VAL A 92 7.24 7.91 1.42
C VAL A 92 5.79 7.42 1.44
N ALA A 93 5.51 6.27 2.06
CA ALA A 93 4.15 5.76 2.24
C ALA A 93 3.30 6.73 3.08
N ARG A 94 3.82 7.23 4.21
CA ARG A 94 3.14 8.27 5.01
C ARG A 94 2.89 9.55 4.21
N ARG A 95 3.85 9.96 3.38
CA ARG A 95 3.68 11.13 2.50
C ARG A 95 2.59 10.91 1.46
N ASN A 96 2.49 9.73 0.85
CA ASN A 96 1.42 9.40 -0.09
C ASN A 96 0.04 9.36 0.59
N VAL A 97 -0.05 8.75 1.77
CA VAL A 97 -1.27 8.74 2.59
C VAL A 97 -1.72 10.17 2.91
N ALA A 98 -0.80 11.05 3.33
CA ALA A 98 -1.09 12.44 3.60
C ALA A 98 -1.47 13.22 2.32
N HIS A 99 -0.74 13.00 1.22
CA HIS A 99 -0.98 13.65 -0.07
C HIS A 99 -2.40 13.41 -0.60
N HIS A 100 -2.95 12.21 -0.35
CA HIS A 100 -4.30 11.84 -0.74
C HIS A 100 -5.36 12.04 0.35
N GLY A 101 -5.02 12.64 1.50
CA GLY A 101 -5.98 12.92 2.58
C GLY A 101 -6.54 11.65 3.25
N MET A 102 -5.75 10.58 3.33
CA MET A 102 -6.20 9.27 3.83
C MET A 102 -5.70 8.95 5.25
N ALA A 103 -5.08 9.91 5.94
CA ALA A 103 -4.44 9.71 7.24
C ALA A 103 -5.40 9.22 8.34
N ASP A 104 -6.70 9.51 8.23
CA ASP A 104 -7.71 9.08 9.21
C ASP A 104 -8.04 7.58 9.14
N ARG A 105 -7.63 6.90 8.05
CA ARG A 105 -8.01 5.51 7.78
C ARG A 105 -6.89 4.63 7.22
N VAL A 106 -5.70 5.19 6.99
CA VAL A 106 -4.50 4.45 6.63
C VAL A 106 -3.41 4.74 7.66
N CYS A 107 -3.04 3.72 8.43
CA CYS A 107 -1.95 3.78 9.39
C CYS A 107 -0.70 3.13 8.80
N VAL A 108 0.44 3.82 8.79
CA VAL A 108 1.71 3.27 8.29
C VAL A 108 2.70 3.14 9.45
N LEU A 109 3.15 1.91 9.69
CA LEU A 109 4.03 1.52 10.78
C LEU A 109 5.37 1.01 10.25
N GLN A 110 6.42 1.17 11.04
CA GLN A 110 7.72 0.59 10.73
C GLN A 110 7.96 -0.64 11.60
N GLY A 111 8.41 -1.73 10.99
CA GLY A 111 8.79 -2.93 11.72
C GLY A 111 8.97 -4.13 10.80
N ASP A 112 9.47 -5.22 11.37
CA ASP A 112 9.66 -6.47 10.66
C ASP A 112 8.36 -7.26 10.62
N LEU A 113 7.73 -7.31 9.45
CA LEU A 113 6.48 -8.02 9.22
C LEU A 113 5.43 -7.69 10.31
N PHE A 114 4.84 -8.72 10.93
CA PHE A 114 3.81 -8.57 11.97
C PHE A 114 4.32 -7.90 13.25
N SER A 115 5.64 -7.83 13.49
CA SER A 115 6.17 -7.15 14.68
C SER A 115 5.80 -5.66 14.70
N ALA A 116 5.63 -5.04 13.53
CA ALA A 116 5.20 -3.64 13.38
C ALA A 116 3.84 -3.35 14.04
N PHE A 117 2.99 -4.38 14.22
CA PHE A 117 1.64 -4.25 14.76
C PHE A 117 1.51 -4.73 16.21
N SER A 118 2.63 -5.09 16.86
CA SER A 118 2.62 -5.59 18.23
C SER A 118 2.02 -4.57 19.19
N GLY A 119 1.07 -5.00 20.02
CA GLY A 119 0.39 -4.15 20.99
C GLY A 119 -0.82 -3.37 20.45
N LEU A 120 -1.19 -3.55 19.19
CA LEU A 120 -2.39 -2.93 18.57
C LEU A 120 -3.66 -3.78 18.64
N GLU A 121 -3.59 -4.98 19.23
CA GLU A 121 -4.74 -5.90 19.39
C GLU A 121 -5.49 -6.21 18.07
N LEU A 122 -4.74 -6.40 16.97
CA LEU A 122 -5.32 -6.65 15.64
C LEU A 122 -5.69 -8.13 15.37
N ASP A 123 -5.31 -9.05 16.25
CA ASP A 123 -5.52 -10.48 16.05
C ASP A 123 -7.01 -10.83 15.90
N GLY A 124 -7.36 -11.52 14.82
CA GLY A 124 -8.74 -11.90 14.51
C GLY A 124 -9.64 -10.75 14.04
N THR A 125 -9.08 -9.55 13.85
CA THR A 125 -9.84 -8.35 13.40
C THR A 125 -9.60 -7.98 11.94
N MET A 126 -8.59 -8.57 11.29
CA MET A 126 -8.20 -8.27 9.91
C MET A 126 -8.93 -9.20 8.94
N ASP A 127 -9.51 -8.62 7.89
CA ASP A 127 -10.30 -9.32 6.87
C ASP A 127 -9.44 -9.77 5.68
N VAL A 128 -8.47 -8.93 5.28
CA VAL A 128 -7.60 -9.17 4.13
C VAL A 128 -6.17 -8.76 4.46
N ILE A 129 -5.20 -9.59 4.05
CA ILE A 129 -3.77 -9.24 4.07
C ILE A 129 -3.26 -9.30 2.65
N VAL A 130 -2.75 -8.17 2.14
CA VAL A 130 -1.98 -8.11 0.89
C VAL A 130 -0.50 -7.99 1.21
N CYS A 131 0.34 -8.58 0.37
CA CYS A 131 1.78 -8.56 0.56
C CYS A 131 2.49 -8.67 -0.79
N ASN A 132 3.39 -7.75 -1.09
CA ASN A 132 4.31 -7.84 -2.22
C ASN A 132 5.76 -7.76 -1.70
N PRO A 133 6.28 -8.84 -1.10
CA PRO A 133 7.60 -8.86 -0.49
C PRO A 133 8.70 -8.97 -1.56
N PRO A 134 9.98 -8.74 -1.23
CA PRO A 134 11.07 -9.11 -2.13
C PRO A 134 11.12 -10.63 -2.34
N TYR A 135 11.18 -11.07 -3.61
CA TYR A 135 11.15 -12.49 -4.00
C TYR A 135 12.24 -12.89 -5.01
N ILE A 136 13.23 -12.02 -5.23
CA ILE A 136 14.34 -12.26 -6.17
C ILE A 136 15.56 -12.74 -5.38
N SER A 137 16.25 -13.76 -5.90
CA SER A 137 17.47 -14.37 -5.33
C SER A 137 18.76 -13.81 -5.93
#